data_AF-A0A1C7WEP9-F1
#
_entry.id   AF-A0A1C7WEP9-F1
#
_cell.length_a   1.000
_cell.length_b   1.000
_cell.length_c   1.000
_cell.angle_alpha   90.00
_cell.angle_beta   90.00
_cell.angle_gamma   90.00
#
_symmetry.space_group_name_H-M   'P 1'
#
loop_
_entity.id
_entity.type
_entity.pdbx_description
1 polymer ?
#
loop_
_entity_poly.entity_id
_entity_poly.type
_entity_poly.pdbx_seq_one_letter_code
_entity_poly.pdbx_strand_id
1 'polypeptide(L)' 'MNSTIWLALGLVLVLEGLGPMLFPQAWRKMVQTMSQLPDATLRRFGGGLVVAGCVIYYMLRTHTGV' A
#
# COMPACT_ATOMS: atom_id res chain seq x y z
N MET A 1 2.16 5.30 25.05
CA MET A 1 2.59 5.73 23.70
C MET A 1 3.04 4.56 22.81
N ASN A 2 2.40 3.38 22.90
CA ASN A 2 2.75 2.21 22.07
C ASN A 2 1.52 1.54 21.44
N SER A 3 0.33 1.76 22.01
CA SER A 3 -0.93 1.15 21.52
C SER A 3 -1.35 1.66 20.14
N THR A 4 -1.07 2.93 19.80
CA THR A 4 -1.43 3.50 18.49
C THR A 4 -0.67 2.83 17.34
N ILE A 5 0.59 2.47 17.55
CA ILE A 5 1.42 1.81 16.52
C ILE A 5 0.89 0.40 16.28
N TRP A 6 0.62 -0.36 17.34
CA TRP A 6 0.03 -1.69 17.24
C TRP A 6 -1.38 -1.67 16.62
N LEU A 7 -2.19 -0.65 16.93
CA LEU A 7 -3.52 -0.46 16.33
C LEU A 7 -3.42 -0.12 14.84
N ALA A 8 -2.54 0.81 14.46
CA ALA A 8 -2.30 1.18 13.07
C ALA A 8 -1.77 -0.01 12.25
N LEU A 9 -0.85 -0.79 12.82
CA LEU A 9 -0.31 -1.99 12.20
C LEU A 9 -1.39 -3.07 12.04
N GLY A 10 -2.25 -3.24 13.04
CA GLY A 10 -3.41 -4.13 12.98
C GLY A 10 -4.41 -3.71 11.89
N LEU A 11 -4.73 -2.42 11.77
CA LEU A 11 -5.62 -1.89 10.73
C LEU A 11 -5.03 -2.03 9.33
N VAL A 12 -3.73 -1.80 9.17
CA VAL A 12 -3.01 -2.05 7.91
C VAL A 12 -3.08 -3.53 7.52
N LEU A 13 -2.84 -4.45 8.45
CA LEU A 13 -2.95 -5.89 8.19
C LEU A 13 -4.39 -6.30 7.82
N VAL A 14 -5.38 -5.74 8.51
CA VAL A 14 -6.80 -5.99 8.21
C VAL A 14 -7.16 -5.47 6.83
N LEU A 15 -6.73 -4.26 6.45
CA LEU A 15 -6.99 -3.71 5.11
C LEU A 15 -6.27 -4.50 4.01
N GLU A 16 -4.99 -4.82 4.19
CA GLU A 16 -4.21 -5.62 3.24
C GLU A 16 -4.75 -7.05 3.11
N GLY A 17 -5.26 -7.63 4.20
CA GLY A 17 -5.86 -8.97 4.23
C GLY A 17 -7.31 -9.02 3.72
N LEU A 18 -8.07 -7.93 3.90
CA LEU A 18 -9.47 -7.85 3.44
C LEU A 18 -9.59 -7.84 1.91
N GLY A 19 -8.64 -7.24 1.20
CA GLY A 19 -8.60 -7.26 -0.28
C GLY A 19 -8.69 -8.68 -0.88
N PRO A 20 -7.74 -9.58 -0.55
CA PRO A 20 -7.79 -10.97 -1.02
C PRO A 20 -8.93 -11.79 -0.40
N MET A 21 -9.41 -11.48 0.81
CA MET A 21 -10.53 -12.20 1.44
C MET A 21 -11.89 -11.86 0.81
N LEU A 22 -12.16 -10.58 0.51
CA LEU A 22 -13.43 -10.14 -0.04
C LEU A 22 -13.56 -10.44 -1.53
N PHE A 23 -12.48 -10.28 -2.30
CA PHE A 23 -12.52 -10.49 -3.77
C PHE A 23 -11.28 -11.21 -4.30
N PRO A 24 -11.10 -12.51 -3.97
CA PRO A 24 -9.92 -13.28 -4.37
C PRO A 24 -9.74 -13.36 -5.90
N GLN A 25 -10.85 -13.45 -6.65
CA GLN A 25 -10.80 -13.50 -8.12
C GLN A 25 -10.39 -12.18 -8.75
N ALA A 26 -10.96 -11.05 -8.29
CA ALA A 26 -10.60 -9.72 -8.79
C ALA A 26 -9.14 -9.39 -8.44
N TRP A 27 -8.71 -9.72 -7.21
CA TRP A 27 -7.33 -9.57 -6.77
C TRP A 27 -6.36 -10.37 -7.64
N ARG A 28 -6.64 -11.67 -7.88
CA ARG A 28 -5.81 -12.49 -8.77
C ARG A 28 -5.74 -11.93 -10.18
N LYS A 29 -6.85 -11.43 -10.72
CA LYS A 29 -6.91 -10.82 -12.04
C LYS A 29 -6.07 -9.54 -12.08
N MET A 30 -6.14 -8.71 -11.04
CA MET A 30 -5.35 -7.48 -10.91
C MET A 30 -3.85 -7.79 -10.88
N VAL A 31 -3.44 -8.76 -10.06
CA VAL A 31 -2.04 -9.21 -9.96
C VAL A 31 -1.57 -9.86 -11.27
N GLN A 32 -2.40 -10.67 -11.92
CA GLN A 32 -2.07 -11.26 -13.22
C GLN A 32 -1.93 -10.21 -14.32
N THR A 33 -2.82 -9.21 -14.36
CA THR A 33 -2.69 -8.09 -15.28
C THR A 33 -1.39 -7.32 -14.98
N MET A 34 -1.10 -7.00 -13.72
CA MET A 34 0.17 -6.36 -13.33
C MET A 34 1.40 -7.19 -13.70
N SER A 35 1.34 -8.51 -13.56
CA SER A 35 2.42 -9.43 -13.94
C SER A 35 2.57 -9.60 -15.45
N GLN A 36 1.54 -9.30 -16.23
CA GLN A 36 1.60 -9.28 -17.70
C GLN A 36 1.98 -7.90 -18.25
N LEU A 37 1.96 -6.85 -17.42
CA LEU A 37 2.46 -5.54 -17.81
C LEU A 37 3.99 -5.57 -17.91
N PRO A 38 4.60 -4.90 -18.91
CA PRO A 38 6.05 -4.83 -19.05
C PRO A 38 6.71 -4.32 -17.77
N ASP A 39 7.85 -4.91 -17.38
CA ASP A 39 8.60 -4.57 -16.15
C ASP A 39 8.89 -3.07 -15.99
N ALA A 40 9.05 -2.35 -17.11
CA ALA A 40 9.23 -0.90 -17.12
C ALA A 40 8.02 -0.13 -16.55
N THR A 41 6.81 -0.60 -16.83
CA THR A 41 5.57 0.00 -16.33
C THR A 41 5.37 -0.38 -14.87
N LEU A 42 5.65 -1.64 -14.50
CA LEU A 42 5.60 -2.08 -13.10
C LEU A 42 6.58 -1.29 -12.22
N ARG A 43 7.80 -1.01 -12.72
CA ARG A 43 8.79 -0.15 -12.05
C ARG A 43 8.34 1.30 -11.95
N ARG A 44 7.61 1.84 -12.94
CA ARG A 44 7.04 3.19 -12.88
C ARG A 44 5.90 3.29 -11.88
N PHE A 45 5.03 2.28 -11.81
CA PHE A 45 3.96 2.22 -10.81
C PHE A 45 4.54 2.02 -9.41
N GLY A 46 5.48 1.10 -9.23
CA GLY A 46 6.17 0.91 -7.96
C GLY A 46 6.95 2.15 -7.53
N GLY A 47 7.69 2.77 -8.46
CA GLY A 47 8.39 4.03 -8.21
C GLY A 47 7.43 5.18 -7.87
N GLY A 48 6.29 5.27 -8.56
CA GLY A 48 5.23 6.24 -8.28
C GLY A 48 4.60 6.02 -6.90
N LEU A 49 4.36 4.76 -6.50
CA LEU A 49 3.89 4.42 -5.16
C LEU A 49 4.92 4.78 -4.09
N VAL A 50 6.21 4.52 -4.34
CA VAL A 50 7.29 4.89 -3.41
C VAL A 50 7.36 6.40 -3.27
N VAL A 51 7.30 7.16 -4.37
CA VAL A 51 7.30 8.63 -4.33
C VAL A 51 6.05 9.15 -3.63
N ALA A 52 4.86 8.66 -3.97
CA ALA A 52 3.61 9.07 -3.33
C ALA A 52 3.60 8.75 -1.84
N GLY A 53 4.04 7.54 -1.45
CA GLY A 53 4.18 7.13 -0.07
C GLY A 53 5.20 7.97 0.69
N CYS A 54 6.33 8.31 0.07
CA CYS A 54 7.33 9.19 0.65
C CYS A 54 6.80 10.62 0.84
N VAL A 55 6.05 11.15 -0.14
CA VAL A 55 5.38 12.46 -0.03
C VAL A 55 4.33 12.46 1.07
N ILE A 56 3.47 11.44 1.13
CA ILE A 56 2.46 11.31 2.19
C ILE A 56 3.13 11.16 3.56
N TYR A 57 4.19 10.35 3.66
CA TYR A 57 4.96 10.21 4.90
C TYR A 57 5.57 11.55 5.31
N TYR A 58 6.20 12.26 4.37
CA TYR A 58 6.82 13.55 4.65
C TYR A 58 5.77 14.58 5.07
N MET A 59 4.62 14.62 4.38
CA MET A 59 3.53 15.53 4.68
C MET A 59 2.86 15.18 6.01
N LEU A 60 2.63 13.91 6.30
CA LEU A 60 2.08 13.48 7.58
C LEU A 60 3.05 13.80 8.70
N ARG A 61 4.34 13.52 8.52
CA ARG A 61 5.41 13.85 9.47
C ARG A 61 5.53 15.35 9.72
N THR A 62 5.38 16.20 8.70
CA THR A 62 5.40 17.65 8.90
C THR A 62 4.13 18.18 9.57
N HIS A 63 2.98 17.55 9.36
CA HIS A 63 1.72 17.94 10.01
C HIS A 63 1.58 17.39 11.44
N THR A 64 2.06 16.17 11.71
CA THR A 64 2.20 15.62 13.07
C THR A 64 3.60 15.95 13.57
N GLY A 65 3.82 17.21 13.96
CA GLY A 65 5.05 17.65 14.62
C GLY A 65 5.24 16.95 15.96
N VAL A 66 5.89 15.78 15.93
CA VAL A 66 6.52 15.13 17.07
C VAL A 66 8.02 15.19 16.90
#